data_AF-A0A7C1YBP3-F1
#
_entry.id   AF-A0A7C1YBP3-F1
#
_cell.length_a   1.000
_cell.length_b   1.000
_cell.length_c   1.000
_cell.angle_alpha   90.00
_cell.angle_beta   90.00
_cell.angle_gamma   90.00
#
_symmetry.space_group_name_H-M   'P 1'
#
loop_
_entity.id
_entity.type
_entity.pdbx_description
1 polymer ?
#
loop_
_entity_poly.entity_id
_entity_poly.type
_entity_poly.pdbx_seq_one_letter_code
_entity_poly.pdbx_strand_id
1 'polypeptide(L)'
;MSVSTLSFLGATRTVTGSKFLIETDAGRRVLVDCGLFQGFKERRLRNWAPFPVPPESIDAILLTHAHIDHCGYIPRLVKMGFSGPVYATADTRRLAAIVLPDSGHLQEKEAEYANRKGYSKHKPALPLYTRQEAVASLEQFRDVPFDRRTRIVEGLDATFRWAGHILGSASIDVDLTGPSGARRVVFSGDLGRSTHPLLRPA
;
A
#
# COMPACT_ATOMS: atom_id res chain seq x y z
N MET A 1 -15.49 -6.07 -24.25
CA MET A 1 -15.74 -5.36 -22.98
C MET A 1 -14.92 -6.08 -21.92
N SER A 2 -14.00 -5.40 -21.22
CA SER A 2 -13.28 -6.05 -20.12
C SER A 2 -14.20 -6.16 -18.90
N VAL A 3 -14.05 -7.26 -18.16
CA VAL A 3 -14.71 -7.47 -16.87
C VAL A 3 -13.73 -7.09 -15.79
N SER A 4 -14.23 -6.51 -14.69
CA SER A 4 -13.40 -6.13 -13.56
C SER A 4 -12.62 -7.33 -13.02
N THR A 5 -11.33 -7.15 -12.72
CA THR A 5 -10.42 -8.20 -12.26
C THR A 5 -9.83 -7.87 -10.90
N LEU A 6 -9.48 -8.92 -10.14
CA LEU A 6 -8.70 -8.82 -8.91
C LEU A 6 -7.45 -9.69 -9.05
N SER A 7 -6.29 -9.04 -9.05
CA SER A 7 -4.98 -9.68 -9.16
C SER A 7 -4.24 -9.63 -7.83
N PHE A 8 -3.64 -10.75 -7.43
CA PHE A 8 -2.96 -10.91 -6.16
C PHE A 8 -1.44 -10.76 -6.35
N LEU A 9 -0.90 -9.58 -6.05
CA LEU A 9 0.51 -9.27 -6.30
C LEU A 9 1.42 -9.55 -5.08
N GLY A 10 0.85 -9.67 -3.90
CA GLY A 10 1.55 -9.97 -2.65
C GLY A 10 0.62 -10.50 -1.55
N ALA A 11 1.17 -10.76 -0.36
CA ALA A 11 0.47 -11.40 0.78
C ALA A 11 -0.30 -12.71 0.45
N THR A 12 0.03 -13.39 -0.66
CA THR A 12 -0.48 -14.72 -0.99
C THR A 12 0.49 -15.79 -0.53
N ARG A 13 0.01 -16.68 0.35
CA ARG A 13 0.83 -17.70 1.02
C ARG A 13 1.99 -17.10 1.83
N THR A 14 1.86 -15.85 2.25
CA THR A 14 2.81 -15.11 3.09
C THR A 14 2.08 -13.97 3.81
N VAL A 15 2.58 -13.53 4.96
CA VAL A 15 1.94 -12.46 5.76
C VAL A 15 2.25 -11.07 5.20
N THR A 16 3.42 -10.90 4.59
CA THR A 16 3.99 -9.58 4.32
C THR A 16 3.91 -9.20 2.84
N GLY A 17 4.01 -7.89 2.58
CA GLY A 17 3.97 -7.33 1.23
C GLY A 17 2.57 -7.32 0.64
N SER A 18 1.56 -6.99 1.45
CA SER A 18 0.16 -6.82 1.01
C SER A 18 0.10 -5.89 -0.20
N LYS A 19 -0.46 -6.40 -1.31
CA LYS A 19 -0.62 -5.72 -2.60
C LYS A 19 -1.65 -6.48 -3.44
N PHE A 20 -2.77 -5.84 -3.71
CA PHE A 20 -3.81 -6.36 -4.60
C PHE A 20 -4.14 -5.32 -5.66
N LEU A 21 -4.30 -5.75 -6.91
CA LEU A 21 -4.62 -4.85 -8.02
C LEU A 21 -6.04 -5.12 -8.50
N ILE A 22 -6.86 -4.10 -8.48
CA ILE A 22 -8.21 -4.09 -9.04
C ILE A 22 -8.16 -3.38 -10.38
N GLU A 23 -8.64 -4.03 -11.43
CA GLU A 23 -8.92 -3.39 -12.70
C GLU A 23 -10.44 -3.28 -12.89
N THR A 24 -10.94 -2.11 -13.26
CA THR A 24 -12.37 -1.87 -13.49
C THR A 24 -12.76 -2.19 -14.93
N ASP A 25 -14.07 -2.31 -15.20
CA ASP A 25 -14.60 -2.43 -16.57
C ASP A 25 -14.20 -1.23 -17.47
N ALA A 26 -13.95 -0.06 -16.86
CA ALA A 26 -13.50 1.16 -17.53
C ALA A 26 -11.98 1.20 -17.77
N GLY A 27 -11.25 0.12 -17.44
CA GLY A 27 -9.80 0.03 -17.62
C GLY A 27 -8.98 0.79 -16.56
N ARG A 28 -9.61 1.27 -15.49
CA ARG A 28 -8.92 1.91 -14.35
C ARG A 28 -8.28 0.89 -13.43
N ARG A 29 -7.10 1.22 -12.90
CA ARG A 29 -6.27 0.39 -12.03
C ARG A 29 -6.12 1.00 -10.65
N VAL A 30 -6.57 0.29 -9.63
CA VAL A 30 -6.46 0.71 -8.23
C VAL A 30 -5.76 -0.38 -7.43
N LEU A 31 -4.72 0.00 -6.70
CA LEU A 31 -4.10 -0.90 -5.72
C LEU A 31 -4.84 -0.83 -4.39
N VAL A 32 -5.00 -1.98 -3.73
CA VAL A 32 -5.28 -2.05 -2.30
C VAL A 32 -4.01 -2.51 -1.59
N ASP A 33 -3.52 -1.66 -0.70
CA ASP A 33 -2.20 -1.69 -0.08
C ASP A 33 -1.02 -1.69 -1.09
N CYS A 34 0.13 -1.26 -0.59
CA CYS A 34 1.40 -1.32 -1.30
C CYS A 34 2.55 -1.53 -0.31
N GLY A 35 2.65 -2.74 0.23
CA GLY A 35 3.57 -3.07 1.32
C GLY A 35 4.90 -3.71 0.92
N LEU A 36 5.91 -3.58 1.78
CA LEU A 36 7.19 -4.29 1.63
C LEU A 36 7.06 -5.76 2.02
N PHE A 37 7.75 -6.65 1.31
CA PHE A 37 8.03 -8.00 1.81
C PHE A 37 9.11 -7.95 2.90
N GLN A 38 8.80 -8.45 4.09
CA GLN A 38 9.69 -8.52 5.26
C GLN A 38 10.10 -9.96 5.60
N GLY A 39 10.91 -10.13 6.66
CA GLY A 39 11.36 -11.44 7.14
C GLY A 39 12.56 -11.96 6.35
N PHE A 40 12.53 -13.25 5.98
CA PHE A 40 13.64 -13.95 5.32
C PHE A 40 14.15 -13.23 4.06
N LYS A 41 15.45 -13.40 3.76
CA LYS A 41 16.14 -12.70 2.69
C LYS A 41 15.47 -12.92 1.32
N GLU A 42 15.02 -14.13 1.04
CA GLU A 42 14.35 -14.52 -0.20
C GLU A 42 13.08 -13.71 -0.43
N ARG A 43 12.34 -13.39 0.65
CA ARG A 43 11.15 -12.52 0.58
C ARG A 43 11.54 -11.08 0.32
N ARG A 44 12.54 -10.57 1.05
CA ARG A 44 13.01 -9.18 0.89
C ARG A 44 13.54 -8.90 -0.53
N LEU A 45 14.12 -9.90 -1.19
CA LEU A 45 14.55 -9.79 -2.59
C LEU A 45 13.40 -9.53 -3.57
N ARG A 46 12.17 -9.94 -3.24
CA ARG A 46 10.98 -9.65 -4.05
C ARG A 46 10.69 -8.15 -4.16
N ASN A 47 11.15 -7.34 -3.20
CA ASN A 47 10.99 -5.89 -3.28
C ASN A 47 11.80 -5.27 -4.43
N TRP A 48 12.85 -5.94 -4.90
CA TRP A 48 13.72 -5.50 -5.99
C TRP A 48 13.30 -6.02 -7.36
N ALA A 49 12.32 -6.93 -7.43
CA ALA A 49 11.80 -7.43 -8.69
C ALA A 49 11.07 -6.31 -9.46
N PRO A 50 11.03 -6.35 -10.79
CA PRO A 50 10.19 -5.45 -11.58
C PRO A 50 8.74 -5.48 -11.09
N PHE A 51 8.11 -4.30 -11.04
CA PHE A 51 6.70 -4.24 -10.66
C PHE A 51 5.85 -4.92 -11.76
N PRO A 52 4.82 -5.73 -11.42
CA PRO A 52 4.10 -6.54 -12.41
C PRO A 52 3.35 -5.75 -13.49
N VAL A 53 3.10 -4.46 -13.26
CA VAL A 53 2.46 -3.53 -14.19
C VAL A 53 3.25 -2.20 -14.22
N PRO A 54 3.11 -1.38 -15.28
CA PRO A 54 3.71 -0.05 -15.28
C PRO A 54 3.18 0.81 -14.11
N PRO A 55 4.03 1.34 -13.21
CA PRO A 55 3.60 2.15 -12.07
C PRO A 55 2.74 3.37 -12.44
N GLU A 56 3.04 4.00 -13.58
CA GLU A 56 2.30 5.12 -14.16
C GLU A 56 0.88 4.76 -14.62
N SER A 57 0.60 3.47 -14.80
CA SER A 57 -0.73 2.99 -15.19
C SER A 57 -1.69 2.81 -14.01
N ILE A 58 -1.20 2.99 -12.77
CA ILE A 58 -2.00 2.84 -11.55
C ILE A 58 -2.63 4.21 -11.25
N ASP A 59 -3.96 4.27 -11.23
CA ASP A 59 -4.70 5.51 -11.02
C ASP A 59 -4.73 5.92 -9.54
N ALA A 60 -4.78 4.97 -8.59
CA ALA A 60 -4.85 5.24 -7.16
C ALA A 60 -4.39 4.07 -6.27
N ILE A 61 -4.12 4.36 -5.00
CA ILE A 61 -3.91 3.37 -3.94
C ILE A 61 -4.94 3.58 -2.84
N LEU A 62 -5.56 2.50 -2.35
CA LEU A 62 -6.36 2.45 -1.14
C LEU A 62 -5.52 1.80 -0.04
N LEU A 63 -5.21 2.53 1.02
CA LEU A 63 -4.35 2.02 2.09
C LEU A 63 -5.17 1.65 3.33
N THR A 64 -5.12 0.39 3.73
CA THR A 64 -5.87 -0.12 4.89
C THR A 64 -5.33 0.44 6.20
N HIS A 65 -4.00 0.41 6.39
CA HIS A 65 -3.34 0.89 7.61
C HIS A 65 -1.83 1.11 7.41
N ALA A 66 -1.19 1.70 8.42
CA ALA A 66 0.18 2.23 8.31
C ALA A 66 1.31 1.22 8.65
N HIS A 67 1.06 -0.09 8.69
CA HIS A 67 2.19 -1.03 8.83
C HIS A 67 3.04 -1.09 7.56
N ILE A 68 4.33 -1.36 7.70
CA ILE A 68 5.31 -1.33 6.59
C ILE A 68 5.04 -2.40 5.54
N ASP A 69 4.49 -3.54 5.95
CA ASP A 69 4.04 -4.60 5.05
C ASP A 69 2.70 -4.32 4.36
N HIS A 70 2.11 -3.13 4.58
CA HIS A 70 0.95 -2.59 3.87
C HIS A 70 1.21 -1.25 3.17
N CYS A 71 2.08 -0.38 3.69
CA CYS A 71 2.38 0.94 3.11
C CYS A 71 3.82 1.11 2.60
N GLY A 72 4.74 0.26 3.05
CA GLY A 72 6.17 0.53 2.95
C GLY A 72 6.75 0.50 1.54
N TYR A 73 6.02 0.01 0.53
CA TYR A 73 6.46 0.00 -0.88
C TYR A 73 6.01 1.26 -1.64
N ILE A 74 5.11 2.07 -1.06
CA ILE A 74 4.60 3.30 -1.69
C ILE A 74 5.75 4.21 -2.16
N PRO A 75 6.76 4.56 -1.34
CA PRO A 75 7.84 5.44 -1.79
C PRO A 75 8.61 4.88 -2.99
N ARG A 76 8.80 3.56 -3.03
CA ARG A 76 9.44 2.89 -4.16
C ARG A 76 8.59 2.99 -5.42
N LEU A 77 7.27 2.79 -5.30
CA LEU A 77 6.36 2.88 -6.44
C LEU A 77 6.31 4.31 -7.00
N VAL A 78 6.32 5.33 -6.13
CA VAL A 78 6.43 6.75 -6.53
C VAL A 78 7.70 7.01 -7.32
N LYS A 79 8.86 6.55 -6.80
CA LYS A 79 10.15 6.65 -7.48
C LYS A 79 10.14 5.98 -8.87
N MET A 80 9.31 4.96 -9.05
CA MET A 80 9.18 4.24 -10.34
C MET A 80 8.15 4.85 -11.30
N GLY A 81 7.48 5.95 -10.94
CA GLY A 81 6.60 6.70 -11.84
C GLY A 81 5.12 6.79 -11.42
N PHE A 82 4.72 6.19 -10.30
CA PHE A 82 3.37 6.38 -9.78
C PHE A 82 3.15 7.83 -9.30
N SER A 83 2.06 8.44 -9.78
CA SER A 83 1.71 9.85 -9.51
C SER A 83 0.28 10.04 -9.00
N GLY A 84 -0.49 8.95 -8.83
CA GLY A 84 -1.87 8.99 -8.36
C GLY A 84 -1.98 9.26 -6.85
N PRO A 85 -3.20 9.51 -6.34
CA PRO A 85 -3.45 9.67 -4.91
C PRO A 85 -3.36 8.35 -4.14
N VAL A 86 -2.95 8.46 -2.88
CA VAL A 86 -3.04 7.39 -1.86
C VAL A 86 -4.15 7.76 -0.88
N TYR A 87 -5.28 7.08 -0.95
CA TYR A 87 -6.41 7.28 -0.05
C TYR A 87 -6.22 6.49 1.24
N ALA A 88 -6.25 7.19 2.37
CA ALA A 88 -6.11 6.60 3.69
C ALA A 88 -6.94 7.40 4.71
N THR A 89 -7.26 6.79 5.84
CA THR A 89 -7.84 7.54 6.96
C THR A 89 -6.82 8.55 7.51
N ALA A 90 -7.31 9.62 8.15
CA ALA A 90 -6.46 10.71 8.65
C ALA A 90 -5.35 10.19 9.60
N ASP A 91 -5.69 9.26 10.49
CA ASP A 91 -4.70 8.73 11.42
C ASP A 91 -3.74 7.72 10.76
N THR A 92 -4.19 6.92 9.79
CA THR A 92 -3.29 6.10 8.98
C THR A 92 -2.28 6.96 8.23
N ARG A 93 -2.71 8.09 7.65
CA ARG A 93 -1.79 9.03 7.01
C ARG A 93 -0.79 9.61 8.00
N ARG A 94 -1.23 10.03 9.19
CA ARG A 94 -0.35 10.57 10.24
C ARG A 94 0.70 9.55 10.66
N LEU A 95 0.30 8.29 10.84
CA LEU A 95 1.24 7.22 11.16
C LEU A 95 2.19 6.94 9.98
N ALA A 96 1.69 6.89 8.74
CA ALA A 96 2.51 6.73 7.54
C ALA A 96 3.59 7.82 7.42
N ALA A 97 3.27 9.07 7.80
CA ALA A 97 4.20 10.19 7.83
C ALA A 97 5.35 10.03 8.84
N ILE A 98 5.21 9.12 9.81
CA ILE A 98 6.26 8.77 10.75
C ILE A 98 7.02 7.53 10.27
N VAL A 99 6.30 6.46 9.93
CA VAL A 99 6.92 5.16 9.65
C VAL A 99 7.67 5.11 8.32
N LEU A 100 7.19 5.82 7.28
CA LEU A 100 7.83 5.77 5.96
C LEU A 100 9.20 6.47 5.96
N PRO A 101 9.36 7.70 6.51
CA PRO A 101 10.67 8.32 6.61
C PRO A 101 11.66 7.55 7.47
N ASP A 102 11.20 6.96 8.59
CA ASP A 102 12.04 6.11 9.44
C ASP A 102 12.51 4.85 8.69
N SER A 103 11.60 4.19 7.97
CA SER A 103 11.96 3.04 7.12
C SER A 103 12.98 3.41 6.05
N GLY A 104 12.82 4.56 5.38
CA GLY A 104 13.80 5.06 4.42
C GLY A 104 15.17 5.31 5.05
N HIS A 105 15.20 5.88 6.25
CA HIS A 105 16.44 6.11 7.00
C HIS A 105 17.17 4.82 7.36
N LEU A 106 16.44 3.82 7.86
CA LEU A 106 17.00 2.51 8.19
C LEU A 106 17.59 1.83 6.94
N GLN A 107 16.91 1.92 5.81
CA GLN A 107 17.41 1.36 4.54
C GLN A 107 18.69 2.06 4.05
N GLU A 108 18.81 3.38 4.21
CA GLU A 108 20.05 4.11 3.93
C GLU A 108 21.19 3.59 4.80
N LYS A 109 20.95 3.42 6.11
CA LYS A 109 21.95 2.92 7.06
C LYS A 109 22.37 1.49 6.75
N GLU A 110 21.45 0.63 6.34
CA GLU A 110 21.76 -0.73 5.88
C GLU A 110 22.63 -0.72 4.63
N ALA A 111 22.34 0.17 3.66
CA ALA A 111 23.13 0.32 2.44
C ALA A 111 24.55 0.86 2.75
N GLU A 112 24.67 1.89 3.58
CA GLU A 112 25.95 2.43 4.07
C GLU A 112 26.79 1.34 4.75
N TYR A 113 26.18 0.55 5.64
CA TYR A 113 26.85 -0.53 6.34
C TYR A 113 27.31 -1.64 5.39
N ALA A 114 26.46 -2.02 4.43
CA ALA A 114 26.80 -3.02 3.41
C ALA A 114 27.95 -2.56 2.50
N ASN A 115 27.99 -1.27 2.14
CA ASN A 115 29.10 -0.67 1.39
C ASN A 115 30.41 -0.71 2.19
N ARG A 116 30.38 -0.35 3.48
CA ARG A 116 31.54 -0.39 4.37
C ARG A 116 32.09 -1.81 4.59
N LYS A 117 31.22 -2.81 4.64
CA LYS A 117 31.59 -4.22 4.91
C LYS A 117 31.80 -5.06 3.65
N GLY A 118 31.42 -4.57 2.47
CA GLY A 118 31.69 -5.20 1.18
C GLY A 118 30.89 -6.48 0.88
N TYR A 119 29.80 -6.77 1.58
CA TYR A 119 29.01 -8.01 1.38
C TYR A 119 27.81 -7.84 0.41
N SER A 120 27.59 -6.65 -0.13
CA SER A 120 26.50 -6.40 -1.08
C SER A 120 26.81 -6.98 -2.46
N LYS A 121 25.78 -7.54 -3.11
CA LYS A 121 25.83 -7.92 -4.53
C LYS A 121 25.85 -6.69 -5.45
N HIS A 122 25.20 -5.60 -5.04
CA HIS A 122 25.19 -4.32 -5.77
C HIS A 122 26.38 -3.46 -5.33
N LYS A 123 27.03 -2.81 -6.29
CA LYS A 123 28.14 -1.88 -6.06
C LYS A 123 27.83 -0.53 -6.71
N PRO A 124 27.49 0.52 -5.92
CA PRO A 124 27.27 0.48 -4.47
C PRO A 124 25.98 -0.26 -4.08
N ALA A 125 25.89 -0.70 -2.82
CA ALA A 125 24.62 -1.04 -2.20
C ALA A 125 23.73 0.21 -2.16
N LEU A 126 22.48 0.07 -2.56
CA LEU A 126 21.50 1.16 -2.60
C LEU A 126 20.31 0.79 -1.69
N PRO A 127 19.70 1.78 -1.01
CA PRO A 127 18.40 1.57 -0.37
C PRO A 127 17.33 1.39 -1.45
N LEU A 128 16.20 0.74 -1.11
CA LEU A 128 15.09 0.62 -2.05
C LEU A 128 14.51 2.01 -2.35
N TYR A 129 14.42 2.82 -1.30
CA TYR A 129 14.14 4.25 -1.32
C TYR A 129 14.83 4.96 -0.12
N THR A 130 15.08 6.25 -0.27
CA THR A 130 15.71 7.10 0.74
C THR A 130 14.69 7.68 1.73
N ARG A 131 15.16 8.25 2.85
CA ARG A 131 14.30 9.02 3.75
C ARG A 131 13.63 10.18 3.02
N GLN A 132 14.37 10.85 2.14
CA GLN A 132 13.87 11.98 1.35
C GLN A 132 12.77 11.54 0.37
N GLU A 133 12.96 10.42 -0.32
CA GLU A 133 11.96 9.83 -1.22
C GLU A 133 10.69 9.41 -0.46
N ALA A 134 10.85 8.87 0.75
CA ALA A 134 9.71 8.57 1.63
C ALA A 134 8.93 9.82 2.01
N VAL A 135 9.60 10.92 2.41
CA VAL A 135 8.93 12.19 2.70
C VAL A 135 8.20 12.73 1.48
N ALA A 136 8.84 12.73 0.31
CA ALA A 136 8.22 13.20 -0.93
C ALA A 136 6.95 12.41 -1.30
N SER A 137 6.95 11.09 -1.07
CA SER A 137 5.77 10.25 -1.34
C SER A 137 4.52 10.63 -0.52
N LEU A 138 4.68 11.29 0.62
CA LEU A 138 3.56 11.70 1.48
C LEU A 138 2.69 12.78 0.85
N GLU A 139 3.20 13.49 -0.17
CA GLU A 139 2.43 14.49 -0.93
C GLU A 139 1.25 13.88 -1.70
N GLN A 140 1.32 12.58 -2.01
CA GLN A 140 0.25 11.85 -2.70
C GLN A 140 -0.88 11.43 -1.77
N PHE A 141 -0.70 11.49 -0.44
CA PHE A 141 -1.72 11.03 0.50
C PHE A 141 -2.93 11.97 0.53
N ARG A 142 -4.11 11.37 0.58
CA ARG A 142 -5.42 12.04 0.63
C ARG A 142 -6.26 11.39 1.73
N ASP A 143 -6.83 12.23 2.57
CA ASP A 143 -7.60 11.78 3.72
C ASP A 143 -9.01 11.39 3.26
N VAL A 144 -9.49 10.24 3.73
CA VAL A 144 -10.87 9.81 3.57
C VAL A 144 -11.51 9.60 4.94
N PRO A 145 -12.75 10.10 5.15
CA PRO A 145 -13.45 9.84 6.39
C PRO A 145 -14.01 8.41 6.40
N PHE A 146 -14.13 7.85 7.61
CA PHE A 146 -14.84 6.59 7.81
C PHE A 146 -16.31 6.71 7.40
N ASP A 147 -16.88 5.58 6.98
CA ASP A 147 -18.31 5.38 6.71
C ASP A 147 -18.90 6.30 5.62
N ARG A 148 -18.04 6.94 4.82
CA ARG A 148 -18.43 7.76 3.68
C ARG A 148 -17.97 7.13 2.37
N ARG A 149 -18.94 6.86 1.49
CA ARG A 149 -18.67 6.47 0.11
C ARG A 149 -17.91 7.57 -0.61
N THR A 150 -16.73 7.24 -1.11
CA THR A 150 -15.83 8.16 -1.81
C THR A 150 -15.54 7.61 -3.21
N ARG A 151 -15.74 8.43 -4.24
CA ARG A 151 -15.37 8.07 -5.60
C ARG A 151 -13.86 8.10 -5.75
N ILE A 152 -13.28 6.97 -6.17
CA ILE A 152 -11.83 6.82 -6.33
C ILE A 152 -11.44 7.04 -7.78
N VAL A 153 -12.09 6.29 -8.67
CA VAL A 153 -11.96 6.37 -10.13
C VAL A 153 -13.29 6.04 -10.78
N GLU A 154 -13.37 6.17 -12.09
CA GLU A 154 -14.54 5.70 -12.84
C GLU A 154 -14.79 4.21 -12.61
N GLY A 155 -16.02 3.86 -12.22
CA GLY A 155 -16.43 2.49 -11.96
C GLY A 155 -15.97 1.90 -10.62
N LEU A 156 -15.33 2.69 -9.73
CA LEU A 156 -14.89 2.24 -8.41
C LEU A 156 -15.11 3.32 -7.33
N ASP A 157 -15.98 3.02 -6.36
CA ASP A 157 -16.09 3.78 -5.12
C ASP A 157 -15.52 2.96 -3.95
N ALA A 158 -15.01 3.63 -2.92
CA ALA A 158 -14.55 2.99 -1.70
C ALA A 158 -15.21 3.58 -0.45
N THR A 159 -15.47 2.72 0.54
CA THR A 159 -15.91 3.13 1.88
C THR A 159 -15.00 2.49 2.93
N PHE A 160 -14.39 3.33 3.77
CA PHE A 160 -13.47 2.89 4.82
C PHE A 160 -14.27 2.64 6.10
N ARG A 161 -14.15 1.43 6.65
CA ARG A 161 -14.81 0.96 7.88
C ARG A 161 -13.75 0.74 8.95
N TRP A 162 -14.11 0.91 10.22
CA TRP A 162 -13.19 0.63 11.31
C TRP A 162 -12.72 -0.83 11.25
N ALA A 163 -11.42 -1.09 11.43
CA ALA A 163 -10.87 -2.45 11.54
C ALA A 163 -10.35 -2.78 12.95
N GLY A 164 -10.18 -1.77 13.81
CA GLY A 164 -9.76 -1.94 15.21
C GLY A 164 -8.34 -2.48 15.43
N HIS A 165 -7.50 -2.58 14.41
CA HIS A 165 -6.15 -3.17 14.49
C HIS A 165 -5.10 -2.19 15.03
N ILE A 166 -4.99 -1.02 14.39
CA ILE A 166 -4.17 0.10 14.85
C ILE A 166 -4.95 1.41 14.69
N LEU A 167 -4.42 2.52 15.20
CA LEU A 167 -5.09 3.82 15.05
C LEU A 167 -5.29 4.14 13.56
N GLY A 168 -6.53 4.37 13.16
CA GLY A 168 -6.90 4.64 11.76
C GLY A 168 -7.03 3.41 10.85
N SER A 169 -6.75 2.19 11.32
CA SER A 169 -6.85 0.99 10.47
C SER A 169 -8.27 0.78 9.97
N ALA A 170 -8.39 0.43 8.69
CA ALA A 170 -9.67 0.27 8.04
C ALA A 170 -9.80 -1.01 7.21
N SER A 171 -10.99 -1.60 7.27
CA SER A 171 -11.49 -2.47 6.22
C SER A 171 -12.07 -1.59 5.11
N ILE A 172 -11.98 -2.00 3.86
CA ILE A 172 -12.35 -1.18 2.71
C ILE A 172 -13.38 -1.93 1.88
N ASP A 173 -14.61 -1.41 1.87
CA ASP A 173 -15.64 -1.81 0.94
C ASP A 173 -15.31 -1.18 -0.42
N VAL A 174 -15.06 -2.01 -1.44
CA VAL A 174 -14.83 -1.57 -2.82
C VAL A 174 -16.06 -1.93 -3.66
N ASP A 175 -16.79 -0.91 -4.08
CA ASP A 175 -17.95 -1.00 -4.94
C ASP A 175 -17.54 -0.80 -6.40
N LEU A 176 -17.65 -1.87 -7.19
CA LEU A 176 -17.38 -1.90 -8.62
C LEU A 176 -18.68 -1.80 -9.39
N THR A 177 -18.75 -0.86 -10.33
CA THR A 177 -19.91 -0.68 -11.20
C THR A 177 -19.46 -0.53 -12.64
N GLY A 178 -20.04 -1.31 -13.55
CA GLY A 178 -19.77 -1.23 -14.98
C GLY A 178 -20.76 -2.04 -15.81
N PRO A 179 -20.54 -2.15 -17.13
CA PRO A 179 -21.37 -2.94 -18.04
C PRO A 179 -21.50 -4.42 -17.64
N SER A 180 -20.53 -4.97 -16.90
CA SER A 180 -20.57 -6.35 -16.39
C SER A 180 -21.41 -6.52 -15.10
N GLY A 181 -22.04 -5.44 -14.61
CA GLY A 181 -22.88 -5.40 -13.42
C GLY A 181 -22.20 -4.75 -12.20
N ALA A 182 -22.95 -4.69 -11.10
CA ALA A 182 -22.44 -4.20 -9.82
C ALA A 182 -21.85 -5.36 -8.99
N ARG A 183 -20.68 -5.14 -8.38
CA ARG A 183 -20.02 -6.11 -7.49
C ARG A 183 -19.41 -5.37 -6.31
N ARG A 184 -19.33 -6.03 -5.15
CA ARG A 184 -18.59 -5.53 -3.99
C ARG A 184 -17.48 -6.51 -3.61
N VAL A 185 -16.30 -5.98 -3.37
CA VAL A 185 -15.17 -6.70 -2.77
C VAL A 185 -14.81 -6.00 -1.47
N VAL A 186 -14.66 -6.75 -0.39
CA VAL A 186 -14.24 -6.20 0.90
C VAL A 186 -12.82 -6.65 1.18
N PHE A 187 -11.95 -5.68 1.45
CA PHE A 187 -10.60 -5.92 1.93
C PHE A 187 -10.59 -5.66 3.43
N SER A 188 -10.41 -6.71 4.23
CA SER A 188 -10.41 -6.55 5.69
C SER A 188 -9.28 -5.67 6.20
N GLY A 189 -8.13 -5.67 5.49
CA GLY A 189 -6.86 -5.32 6.09
C GLY A 189 -6.53 -6.29 7.23
N ASP A 190 -5.68 -5.85 8.14
CA ASP A 190 -5.50 -6.53 9.41
C ASP A 190 -6.64 -6.15 10.37
N LEU A 191 -7.15 -7.15 11.09
CA LEU A 191 -8.28 -6.98 12.00
C LEU A 191 -7.83 -7.00 13.45
N GLY A 192 -8.37 -6.07 14.21
CA GLY A 192 -8.18 -5.98 15.65
C GLY A 192 -9.04 -6.95 16.45
N ARG A 193 -8.93 -6.82 17.77
CA ARG A 193 -9.76 -7.57 18.71
C ARG A 193 -11.18 -7.00 18.74
N SER A 194 -12.16 -7.88 18.97
CA SER A 194 -13.57 -7.50 19.16
C SER A 194 -13.80 -6.57 20.35
N THR A 195 -12.87 -6.54 21.30
CA THR A 195 -12.83 -5.59 22.42
C THR A 195 -11.44 -4.99 22.52
N HIS A 196 -11.36 -3.65 22.50
CA HIS A 196 -10.10 -2.94 22.61
C HIS A 196 -10.29 -1.67 23.46
N PRO A 197 -9.38 -1.36 24.42
CA PRO A 197 -9.54 -0.22 25.31
C PRO A 197 -9.40 1.14 24.62
N LEU A 198 -8.74 1.18 23.44
CA LEU A 198 -8.40 2.42 22.74
C LEU A 198 -8.98 2.54 21.32
N LEU A 199 -9.36 1.42 20.70
CA LEU A 199 -9.71 1.38 19.29
C LEU A 199 -11.17 0.97 19.16
N ARG A 200 -11.88 1.57 18.20
CA ARG A 200 -13.21 1.12 17.83
C ARG A 200 -13.07 -0.28 17.19
N PRO A 201 -13.83 -1.29 17.68
CA PRO A 201 -13.86 -2.61 17.06
C PRO A 201 -14.33 -2.54 15.60
N ALA A 202 -14.04 -3.60 14.85
CA ALA A 202 -14.47 -3.79 13.46
C ALA A 202 -15.97 -4.10 13.35
#